data_AF-A0A938NWP1-F1
#
_entry.id   AF-A0A938NWP1-F1
#
_cell.length_a   1.000
_cell.length_b   1.000
_cell.length_c   1.000
_cell.angle_alpha   90.00
_cell.angle_beta   90.00
_cell.angle_gamma   90.00
#
_symmetry.space_group_name_H-M   'P 1'
#
loop_
_entity.id
_entity.type
_entity.pdbx_description
1 polymer ?
#
loop_
_entity_poly.entity_id
_entity_poly.type
_entity_poly.pdbx_seq_one_letter_code
_entity_poly.pdbx_strand_id
1 'polypeptide(L)'
;MSELARQLLTPDGVLFFPLIIGLLGSLSFGVVGSYVVVRRVSYAAHAISHTVLLGIGLTLFAQYVTGWQWLNPLAGAFASALLSAWIIGASTLYAPHRADSVISAVTVTGLSGGLVF
;
A
#
# COMPACT_ATOMS: atom_id res chain seq x y z
N MET A 1 -16.11 30.81 4.33
CA MET A 1 -15.54 30.43 3.01
C MET A 1 -14.12 30.98 2.80
N SER A 2 -13.83 32.24 3.15
CA SER A 2 -12.48 32.83 3.04
C SER A 2 -11.40 32.16 3.89
N GLU A 3 -11.75 31.65 5.07
CA GLU A 3 -10.81 31.00 6.00
C GLU A 3 -10.24 29.68 5.43
N LEU A 4 -11.09 28.84 4.82
CA LEU A 4 -10.67 27.61 4.16
C LEU A 4 -9.78 27.89 2.95
N ALA A 5 -10.14 28.90 2.15
CA ALA A 5 -9.32 29.33 1.02
C ALA A 5 -7.95 29.83 1.49
N ARG A 6 -7.88 30.54 2.62
CA ARG A 6 -6.62 30.92 3.26
C ARG A 6 -5.83 29.69 3.69
N GLN A 7 -6.44 28.74 4.41
CA GLN A 7 -5.78 27.51 4.84
C GLN A 7 -5.29 26.61 3.69
N LEU A 8 -5.88 26.74 2.49
CA LEU A 8 -5.41 26.06 1.28
C LEU A 8 -4.22 26.74 0.60
N LEU A 9 -4.16 28.08 0.64
CA LEU A 9 -3.21 28.90 -0.14
C LEU A 9 -2.00 29.38 0.69
N THR A 10 -2.09 29.36 2.01
CA THR A 10 -0.97 29.74 2.89
C THR A 10 -0.10 28.54 3.26
N PRO A 11 1.25 28.66 3.21
CA PRO A 11 2.17 27.59 3.63
C PRO A 11 1.97 27.09 5.07
N ASP A 12 1.50 27.96 5.97
CA ASP A 12 1.21 27.64 7.38
C ASP A 12 -0.16 26.95 7.58
N GLY A 13 -0.92 26.79 6.50
CA GLY A 13 -2.24 26.19 6.51
C GLY A 13 -2.19 24.67 6.57
N VAL A 14 -3.02 24.08 7.43
CA VAL A 14 -3.10 22.61 7.63
C VAL A 14 -3.43 21.85 6.34
N LEU A 15 -4.09 22.50 5.37
CA LEU A 15 -4.55 21.92 4.11
C LEU A 15 -3.55 22.09 2.96
N PHE A 16 -2.54 22.95 3.10
CA PHE A 16 -1.58 23.25 2.04
C PHE A 16 -0.72 22.02 1.65
N PHE A 17 -0.08 21.38 2.64
CA PHE A 17 0.75 20.19 2.39
C PHE A 17 -0.05 18.99 1.86
N PRO A 18 -1.20 18.60 2.46
CA PRO A 18 -2.03 17.53 1.91
C PRO A 18 -2.50 17.80 0.48
N LEU A 19 -2.85 19.05 0.15
CA LEU A 19 -3.24 19.43 -1.21
C LEU A 19 -2.11 19.20 -2.21
N ILE A 20 -0.90 19.65 -1.88
CA ILE A 20 0.28 19.47 -2.74
C ILE A 20 0.62 17.99 -2.89
N ILE A 21 0.64 17.23 -1.79
CA ILE A 21 0.91 15.78 -1.81
C ILE A 21 -0.16 15.05 -2.63
N GLY A 22 -1.43 15.43 -2.49
CA GLY A 22 -2.53 14.86 -3.29
C GLY A 22 -2.40 15.18 -4.77
N LEU A 23 -2.05 16.42 -5.13
CA LEU A 23 -1.82 16.83 -6.52
C LEU A 23 -0.64 16.08 -7.14
N LEU A 24 0.50 16.02 -6.44
CA LEU A 24 1.68 15.29 -6.89
C LEU A 24 1.42 13.77 -6.98
N GLY A 25 0.70 13.22 -6.01
CA GLY A 25 0.32 11.81 -5.95
C GLY A 25 -0.66 11.41 -7.06
N SER A 26 -1.59 12.30 -7.42
CA SER A 26 -2.64 12.05 -8.42
C SER A 26 -2.07 11.57 -9.76
N LEU A 27 -0.93 12.12 -10.19
CA LEU A 27 -0.28 11.68 -11.43
C LEU A 27 0.17 10.22 -11.35
N SER A 28 0.83 9.84 -10.25
CA SER A 28 1.32 8.47 -10.05
C SER A 28 0.17 7.49 -9.87
N PHE A 29 -0.80 7.83 -9.02
CA PHE A 29 -1.98 7.00 -8.78
C PHE A 29 -2.88 6.88 -10.02
N GLY A 30 -2.98 7.94 -10.84
CA GLY A 30 -3.76 7.93 -12.08
C GLY A 30 -3.17 7.01 -13.15
N VAL A 31 -1.84 7.03 -13.33
CA VAL A 31 -1.15 6.14 -14.28
C VAL A 31 -1.24 4.68 -13.82
N VAL A 32 -0.93 4.40 -12.55
CA VAL A 32 -1.02 3.05 -11.98
C VAL A 32 -2.46 2.53 -12.01
N GLY A 33 -3.43 3.36 -11.63
CA GLY A 33 -4.85 2.99 -11.65
C GLY A 33 -5.34 2.64 -13.05
N SER A 34 -5.01 3.46 -14.05
CA SER A 34 -5.35 3.19 -15.45
C SER A 34 -4.75 1.86 -15.92
N TYR A 35 -3.49 1.60 -15.57
CA TYR A 35 -2.80 0.35 -15.90
C TYR A 35 -3.49 -0.88 -15.27
N VAL A 36 -3.83 -0.80 -13.98
CA VAL A 36 -4.48 -1.89 -13.24
C VAL A 36 -5.84 -2.25 -13.85
N VAL A 37 -6.62 -1.23 -14.24
CA VAL A 37 -7.93 -1.41 -14.87
C VAL A 37 -7.81 -2.07 -16.25
N VAL A 38 -6.91 -1.57 -17.12
CA VAL A 38 -6.71 -2.11 -18.47
C VAL A 38 -6.22 -3.56 -18.43
N ARG A 39 -5.32 -3.89 -17.49
CA ARG A 39 -4.77 -5.24 -17.31
C ARG A 39 -5.70 -6.19 -16.55
N ARG A 40 -6.85 -5.72 -16.02
CA ARG A 40 -7.77 -6.48 -15.15
C ARG A 40 -7.08 -7.14 -13.94
N VAL A 41 -6.09 -6.47 -13.37
CA VAL A 41 -5.35 -6.95 -12.18
C VAL A 41 -5.82 -6.28 -10.88
N SER A 42 -7.04 -5.74 -10.85
CA SER A 42 -7.59 -5.01 -9.70
C SER A 42 -7.63 -5.83 -8.41
N TYR A 43 -7.96 -7.14 -8.51
CA TYR A 43 -7.97 -8.04 -7.35
C TYR A 43 -6.57 -8.25 -6.77
N ALA A 44 -5.56 -8.41 -7.64
CA ALA A 44 -4.17 -8.52 -7.21
C ALA A 44 -3.68 -7.21 -6.57
N ALA A 45 -4.00 -6.06 -7.17
CA ALA A 45 -3.65 -4.75 -6.63
C ALA A 45 -4.28 -4.53 -5.24
N HIS A 46 -5.55 -4.90 -5.07
CA HIS A 46 -6.24 -4.84 -3.78
C HIS A 46 -5.54 -5.70 -2.72
N ALA A 47 -5.18 -6.95 -3.05
CA ALA A 47 -4.49 -7.85 -2.13
C ALA A 47 -3.12 -7.32 -1.71
N ILE A 48 -2.34 -6.81 -2.66
CA ILE A 48 -1.02 -6.23 -2.39
C ILE A 48 -1.14 -5.06 -1.40
N SER A 49 -2.09 -4.15 -1.59
CA SER A 49 -2.31 -3.01 -0.69
C SER A 49 -2.56 -3.43 0.76
N HIS A 50 -3.32 -4.50 0.99
CA HIS A 50 -3.61 -4.98 2.35
C HIS A 50 -2.41 -5.70 2.98
N THR A 51 -1.58 -6.37 2.18
CA THR A 51 -0.33 -6.97 2.68
C THR A 51 0.74 -5.94 3.04
N VAL A 52 0.71 -4.76 2.43
CA VAL A 52 1.66 -3.69 2.77
C VAL A 52 1.50 -3.24 4.21
N LEU A 53 0.27 -3.20 4.74
CA LEU A 53 0.00 -2.87 6.14
C LEU A 53 0.70 -3.83 7.10
N LEU A 54 0.61 -5.15 6.83
CA LEU A 54 1.36 -6.18 7.55
C LEU A 54 2.87 -5.94 7.50
N GLY A 55 3.40 -5.58 6.31
CA GLY A 55 4.82 -5.28 6.13
C GLY A 55 5.27 -4.11 7.01
N ILE A 56 4.52 -3.02 7.00
CA ILE A 56 4.77 -1.83 7.84
C ILE A 56 4.74 -2.20 9.32
N GLY A 57 3.68 -2.88 9.77
CA GLY A 57 3.50 -3.30 11.15
C GLY A 57 4.64 -4.20 11.66
N LEU A 58 5.06 -5.18 10.86
CA LEU A 58 6.21 -6.03 11.18
C LEU A 58 7.51 -5.25 11.31
N THR A 59 7.78 -4.29 10.42
CA THR A 59 8.97 -3.43 10.54
C THR A 59 8.93 -2.59 11.80
N LEU A 60 7.79 -1.99 12.14
CA LEU A 60 7.64 -1.18 13.34
C LEU A 60 7.79 -2.02 14.61
N PHE A 61 7.22 -3.22 14.64
CA PHE A 61 7.41 -4.17 15.73
C PHE A 61 8.88 -4.58 15.86
N ALA A 62 9.53 -4.91 14.75
CA ALA A 62 10.95 -5.24 14.74
C ALA A 62 11.82 -4.07 15.20
N GLN A 63 11.52 -2.83 14.78
CA GLN A 63 12.20 -1.62 15.27
C GLN A 63 12.06 -1.48 16.79
N TYR A 64 10.85 -1.68 17.31
CA TYR A 64 10.57 -1.57 18.75
C TYR A 64 11.32 -2.63 19.57
N VAL A 65 11.36 -3.87 19.08
CA VAL A 65 11.99 -5.01 19.78
C VAL A 65 13.51 -5.02 19.66
N THR A 66 14.05 -4.70 18.47
CA THR A 66 15.50 -4.83 18.19
C THR A 66 16.26 -3.51 18.33
N GLY A 67 15.57 -2.38 18.43
CA GLY A 67 16.19 -1.05 18.48
C GLY A 67 16.85 -0.63 17.16
N TRP A 68 16.70 -1.41 16.08
CA TRP A 68 17.31 -1.09 14.79
C TRP A 68 16.55 0.03 14.07
N GLN A 69 17.01 1.26 14.27
CA GLN A 69 16.46 2.44 13.57
C GLN A 69 16.72 2.45 12.05
N TRP A 70 17.54 1.53 11.55
CA TRP A 70 17.82 1.38 10.12
C TRP A 70 16.68 0.72 9.34
N LEU A 71 15.78 0.00 10.00
CA LEU A 71 14.70 -0.74 9.37
C LEU A 71 13.52 0.17 9.04
N ASN A 72 13.68 1.07 8.06
CA ASN A 72 12.64 2.05 7.70
C ASN A 72 11.30 1.35 7.35
N PRO A 73 10.13 1.83 7.85
CA PRO A 73 8.83 1.25 7.53
C PRO A 73 8.55 1.11 6.04
N LEU A 74 9.12 1.99 5.21
CA LEU A 74 9.04 1.87 3.74
C LEU A 74 9.71 0.60 3.19
N ALA A 75 10.80 0.14 3.81
CA ALA A 75 11.49 -1.07 3.38
C ALA A 75 10.63 -2.32 3.68
N GLY A 76 9.97 -2.36 4.84
CA GLY A 76 9.03 -3.43 5.19
C GLY A 76 7.78 -3.44 4.30
N ALA A 77 7.24 -2.26 4.00
CA ALA A 77 6.18 -2.08 3.01
C ALA A 77 6.56 -2.66 1.64
N PHE A 78 7.75 -2.29 1.15
CA PHE A 78 8.23 -2.71 -0.16
C PHE A 78 8.50 -4.22 -0.23
N ALA A 79 9.14 -4.77 0.80
CA ALA A 79 9.40 -6.21 0.89
C ALA A 79 8.10 -7.02 0.90
N SER A 80 7.10 -6.60 1.70
CA SER A 80 5.80 -7.27 1.73
C SER A 80 5.06 -7.18 0.40
N ALA A 81 5.09 -6.00 -0.26
CA ALA A 81 4.49 -5.82 -1.57
C ALA A 81 5.10 -6.76 -2.62
N LEU A 82 6.43 -6.91 -2.62
CA LEU A 82 7.15 -7.81 -3.53
C LEU A 82 6.81 -9.28 -3.28
N LEU A 83 6.78 -9.70 -2.01
CA LEU A 83 6.40 -11.07 -1.64
C LEU A 83 4.97 -11.39 -2.07
N SER A 84 4.04 -10.48 -1.80
CA SER A 84 2.63 -10.61 -2.19
C SER A 84 2.46 -10.66 -3.71
N ALA A 85 3.12 -9.75 -4.44
CA ALA A 85 3.12 -9.74 -5.90
C ALA A 85 3.71 -11.03 -6.49
N TRP A 86 4.76 -11.57 -5.88
CA TRP A 86 5.36 -12.82 -6.32
C TRP A 86 4.44 -14.02 -6.09
N ILE A 87 3.82 -14.13 -4.91
CA ILE A 87 2.87 -15.21 -4.59
C ILE A 87 1.67 -15.18 -5.53
N ILE A 88 1.06 -14.00 -5.71
CA ILE A 88 -0.11 -13.83 -6.58
C ILE A 88 0.27 -14.08 -8.04
N GLY A 89 1.39 -13.53 -8.51
CA GLY A 89 1.88 -13.72 -9.87
C GLY A 89 2.20 -15.19 -10.18
N ALA A 90 2.89 -15.88 -9.28
CA ALA A 90 3.17 -17.31 -9.42
C ALA A 90 1.88 -18.14 -9.44
N SER A 91 0.94 -17.88 -8.53
CA SER A 91 -0.33 -18.62 -8.50
C SER A 91 -1.16 -18.44 -9.80
N THR A 92 -1.09 -17.24 -10.40
CA THR A 92 -1.79 -16.92 -11.65
C THR A 92 -1.18 -17.65 -12.85
N LEU A 93 0.15 -17.85 -12.86
CA LEU A 93 0.87 -18.53 -13.94
C LEU A 93 0.79 -20.06 -13.85
N TYR A 94 0.94 -20.64 -12.66
CA TYR A 94 1.05 -22.10 -12.49
C TYR A 94 -0.31 -22.79 -12.21
N ALA A 95 -1.28 -22.09 -11.61
CA ALA A 95 -2.54 -22.69 -11.18
C ALA A 95 -3.74 -21.72 -11.30
N PRO A 96 -4.15 -21.37 -12.54
CA PRO A 96 -5.18 -20.34 -12.77
C PRO A 96 -6.51 -20.65 -12.08
N HIS A 97 -6.88 -21.92 -11.92
CA HIS A 97 -8.11 -22.35 -11.24
C HIS A 97 -8.15 -22.03 -9.73
N ARG A 98 -7.00 -21.73 -9.10
CA ARG A 98 -6.88 -21.43 -7.67
C ARG A 98 -6.42 -20.00 -7.39
N ALA A 99 -6.17 -19.21 -8.43
CA ALA A 99 -5.64 -17.86 -8.30
C ALA A 99 -6.54 -16.99 -7.40
N ASP A 100 -7.86 -17.05 -7.60
CA ASP A 100 -8.82 -16.26 -6.81
C ASP A 100 -8.79 -16.62 -5.32
N SER A 101 -8.64 -17.91 -4.98
CA SER A 101 -8.51 -18.36 -3.59
C SER A 101 -7.20 -17.90 -2.96
N VAL A 102 -6.09 -17.92 -3.71
CA VAL A 102 -4.78 -17.44 -3.21
C VAL A 102 -4.84 -15.94 -2.96
N ILE A 103 -5.42 -15.16 -3.86
CA ILE A 103 -5.59 -13.70 -3.70
C ILE A 103 -6.40 -13.39 -2.43
N SER A 104 -7.50 -14.10 -2.20
CA SER A 104 -8.31 -13.93 -0.98
C SER A 104 -7.53 -14.28 0.28
N ALA A 105 -6.82 -15.42 0.29
CA ALA A 105 -6.01 -15.85 1.43
C ALA A 105 -4.89 -14.85 1.76
N VAL A 106 -4.19 -14.34 0.74
CA VAL A 106 -3.15 -13.32 0.89
C VAL A 106 -3.73 -12.02 1.46
N THR A 107 -4.90 -11.59 0.98
CA THR A 107 -5.59 -10.39 1.48
C THR A 107 -5.96 -10.52 2.95
N VAL A 108 -6.61 -11.62 3.34
CA VAL A 108 -7.04 -11.85 4.73
C VAL A 108 -5.82 -11.93 5.66
N THR A 109 -4.77 -12.63 5.24
CA THR A 109 -3.53 -12.73 6.02
C THR A 109 -2.87 -11.35 6.21
N GLY A 110 -2.81 -10.56 5.13
CA GLY A 110 -2.29 -9.20 5.16
C GLY A 110 -3.10 -8.25 6.05
N LEU A 111 -4.43 -8.28 5.93
CA LEU A 111 -5.31 -7.45 6.74
C LEU A 111 -5.27 -7.85 8.21
N SER A 112 -5.42 -9.14 8.53
CA SER A 112 -5.40 -9.63 9.90
C SER A 112 -4.06 -9.36 10.56
N GLY A 113 -2.96 -9.67 9.87
CA GLY A 113 -1.64 -9.43 10.41
C GLY A 113 -1.31 -7.93 10.54
N GLY A 114 -1.76 -7.10 9.59
CA GLY A 114 -1.58 -5.65 9.65
C GLY A 114 -2.36 -4.95 10.77
N LEU A 115 -3.47 -5.54 11.25
CA LEU A 115 -4.24 -5.01 12.39
C LEU A 115 -3.70 -5.42 13.75
N VAL A 116 -2.93 -6.49 13.83
CA VAL A 116 -2.34 -6.97 15.09
C VAL A 116 -1.20 -6.07 15.56
N PHE A 117 -0.54 -5.39 14.63
CA PHE A 117 0.53 -4.44 14.88
C PHE A 117 0.00 -3.00 14.88
#